data_AF-A0A958XQB6-F1
#
_entry.id   AF-A0A958XQB6-F1
#
_cell.length_a   1.000
_cell.length_b   1.000
_cell.length_c   1.000
_cell.angle_alpha   90.00
_cell.angle_beta   90.00
_cell.angle_gamma   90.00
#
_symmetry.space_group_name_H-M   'P 1'
#
loop_
_entity.id
_entity.type
_entity.pdbx_description
1 polymer ?
#
loop_
_entity_poly.entity_id
_entity_poly.type
_entity_poly.pdbx_seq_one_letter_code
_entity_poly.pdbx_strand_id
1 'polypeptide(L)'
;MEIIIGVGFSIPSDKDDYLSFDSKGSLSDADIVVFNPDFRNTQYTSDYSNNSFQGKRLYDTDSSFKIKEHSNHWQNEILNFLKAGKTIFITLAEKIDFFVHTGQKKTSGTGRNQKVTDIVESYHNYKFLPNFSFEIVASSGSKIYPCLSLVTNLYECCKEHFELEAYIKTKEENASPLNKKKNKDKNLGLALKVLNGHLIF
;
A
#
# COMPACT_ATOMS: atom_id res chain seq x y z
N MET A 1 -26.99 -8.42 -4.48
CA MET A 1 -26.45 -7.05 -4.47
C MET A 1 -24.96 -7.21 -4.25
N GLU A 2 -24.13 -6.58 -5.06
CA GLU A 2 -22.67 -6.68 -4.89
C GLU A 2 -22.22 -5.90 -3.64
N ILE A 3 -21.27 -6.46 -2.90
CA ILE A 3 -20.64 -5.87 -1.72
C ILE A 3 -19.28 -5.32 -2.14
N ILE A 4 -19.08 -4.02 -1.97
CA ILE A 4 -17.82 -3.34 -2.27
C ILE A 4 -17.25 -2.83 -0.96
N ILE A 5 -16.01 -3.17 -0.65
CA ILE A 5 -15.32 -2.71 0.56
C ILE A 5 -14.18 -1.78 0.20
N GLY A 6 -14.11 -0.62 0.86
CA GLY A 6 -12.98 0.29 0.84
C GLY A 6 -12.08 0.08 2.05
N VAL A 7 -10.81 -0.24 1.84
CA VAL A 7 -9.79 -0.34 2.89
C VAL A 7 -8.90 0.90 2.85
N GLY A 8 -8.84 1.65 3.95
CA GLY A 8 -8.04 2.88 4.05
C GLY A 8 -8.63 4.11 3.33
N PHE A 9 -9.84 3.99 2.79
CA PHE A 9 -10.65 5.12 2.30
C PHE A 9 -12.14 4.78 2.35
N SER A 10 -12.99 5.79 2.50
CA SER A 10 -14.45 5.63 2.43
C SER A 10 -14.94 5.72 0.99
N ILE A 11 -15.77 4.77 0.59
CA ILE A 11 -16.58 4.91 -0.62
C ILE A 11 -17.76 5.81 -0.25
N PRO A 12 -18.11 6.82 -1.06
CA PRO A 12 -19.30 7.65 -0.82
C PRO A 12 -20.56 6.84 -1.18
N SER A 13 -20.94 5.94 -0.29
CA SER A 13 -22.16 5.11 -0.35
C SER A 13 -22.95 5.24 0.96
N ASP A 14 -24.22 4.86 0.95
CA ASP A 14 -25.07 4.82 2.15
C ASP A 14 -24.80 3.57 3.04
N LYS A 15 -23.74 2.82 2.78
CA LYS A 15 -23.41 1.56 3.44
C LYS A 15 -22.16 1.70 4.30
N ASP A 16 -22.07 0.86 5.33
CA ASP A 16 -20.86 0.72 6.14
C ASP A 16 -19.84 -0.19 5.42
N ASP A 17 -19.22 0.37 4.39
CA ASP A 17 -18.31 -0.33 3.47
C ASP A 17 -16.83 -0.02 3.78
N TYR A 18 -16.53 0.64 4.91
CA TYR A 18 -15.19 1.12 5.27
C TYR A 18 -14.48 0.18 6.26
N LEU A 19 -13.27 -0.23 5.90
CA LEU A 19 -12.31 -0.84 6.82
C LEU A 19 -11.10 0.07 6.97
N SER A 20 -10.68 0.33 8.20
CA SER A 20 -9.43 1.04 8.42
C SER A 20 -8.23 0.17 8.04
N PHE A 21 -7.18 0.78 7.48
CA PHE A 21 -5.94 0.07 7.12
C PHE A 21 -5.21 -0.48 8.35
N ASP A 22 -5.38 0.12 9.52
CA ASP A 22 -4.85 -0.35 10.80
C ASP A 22 -5.85 -1.21 11.59
N SER A 23 -6.78 -1.86 10.91
CA SER A 23 -7.71 -2.84 11.48
C SER A 23 -7.36 -4.27 11.07
N LYS A 24 -8.10 -5.23 11.62
CA LYS A 24 -8.08 -6.66 11.25
C LYS A 24 -9.40 -7.10 10.58
N GLY A 25 -10.00 -6.21 9.80
CA GLY A 25 -11.24 -6.51 9.08
C GLY A 25 -11.06 -7.63 8.04
N SER A 26 -12.15 -8.31 7.67
CA SER A 26 -12.10 -9.38 6.66
C SER A 26 -12.62 -8.93 5.31
N LEU A 27 -12.03 -9.48 4.25
CA LEU A 27 -12.44 -9.27 2.86
C LEU A 27 -13.36 -10.38 2.33
N SER A 28 -13.62 -11.44 3.11
CA SER A 28 -14.23 -12.69 2.61
C SER A 28 -15.59 -12.48 1.93
N ASP A 29 -16.42 -11.61 2.51
CA ASP A 29 -17.80 -11.36 2.06
C ASP A 29 -17.89 -10.32 0.93
N ALA A 30 -16.80 -9.61 0.61
CA ALA A 30 -16.79 -8.62 -0.45
C ALA A 30 -16.78 -9.28 -1.84
N ASP A 31 -17.45 -8.67 -2.81
CA ASP A 31 -17.31 -9.03 -4.23
C ASP A 31 -16.15 -8.26 -4.87
N ILE A 32 -15.98 -7.00 -4.47
CA ILE A 32 -14.91 -6.11 -4.92
C ILE A 32 -14.28 -5.43 -3.70
N VAL A 33 -12.95 -5.34 -3.70
CA VAL A 33 -12.22 -4.58 -2.70
C VAL A 33 -11.42 -3.49 -3.37
N VAL A 34 -11.44 -2.30 -2.78
CA VAL A 34 -10.59 -1.18 -3.16
C VAL A 34 -9.68 -0.86 -1.98
N PHE A 35 -8.37 -0.85 -2.18
CA PHE A 35 -7.37 -0.55 -1.17
C PHE A 35 -6.73 0.81 -1.43
N ASN A 36 -6.60 1.62 -0.39
CA ASN A 36 -5.80 2.83 -0.40
C ASN A 36 -4.69 2.71 0.66
N PRO A 37 -3.43 2.48 0.25
CA PRO A 37 -2.33 2.22 1.18
C PRO A 37 -1.75 3.51 1.78
N ASP A 38 -2.62 4.39 2.24
CA ASP A 38 -2.28 5.67 2.81
C ASP A 38 -2.33 5.61 4.34
N PHE A 39 -1.21 5.98 4.97
CA PHE A 39 -1.08 5.91 6.42
C PHE A 39 -1.61 7.18 7.12
N ARG A 40 -2.02 8.23 6.39
CA ARG A 40 -2.51 9.49 6.97
C ARG A 40 -3.71 9.31 7.90
N ASN A 41 -4.56 8.31 7.63
CA ASN A 41 -5.78 8.04 8.40
C ASN A 41 -5.61 6.90 9.42
N THR A 42 -4.38 6.48 9.71
CA THR A 42 -4.08 5.43 10.69
C THR A 42 -3.77 6.02 12.06
N GLN A 43 -3.90 5.20 13.11
CA GLN A 43 -3.57 5.52 14.49
C GLN A 43 -2.09 5.27 14.83
N TYR A 44 -1.22 5.06 13.82
CA TYR A 44 0.20 4.82 14.06
C TYR A 44 0.92 6.09 14.49
N THR A 45 1.70 5.97 15.56
CA THR A 45 2.41 7.08 16.21
C THR A 45 3.92 6.98 16.04
N SER A 46 4.57 8.15 15.93
CA SER A 46 6.02 8.25 15.84
C SER A 46 6.67 8.21 17.22
N ASP A 47 7.94 7.79 17.25
CA ASP A 47 8.73 7.79 18.47
C ASP A 47 8.84 9.21 19.05
N TYR A 48 8.43 9.37 20.31
CA TYR A 48 8.40 10.66 20.98
C TYR A 48 9.80 11.25 21.16
N SER A 49 10.80 10.39 21.41
CA SER A 49 12.17 10.80 21.70
C SER A 49 12.98 11.09 20.44
N ASN A 50 12.69 10.36 19.36
CA ASN A 50 13.33 10.56 18.07
C ASN A 50 12.41 10.12 16.93
N ASN A 51 11.56 11.03 16.45
CA ASN A 51 10.55 10.75 15.43
C ASN A 51 11.13 10.48 14.02
N SER A 52 12.46 10.52 13.85
CA SER A 52 13.11 10.25 12.58
C SER A 52 14.42 9.46 12.71
N PHE A 53 14.71 8.66 11.69
CA PHE A 53 15.98 7.97 11.52
C PHE A 53 16.42 8.11 10.07
N GLN A 54 17.65 8.58 9.84
CA GLN A 54 18.19 8.85 8.50
C GLN A 54 17.26 9.75 7.64
N GLY A 55 16.62 10.75 8.27
CA GLY A 55 15.73 11.69 7.59
C GLY A 55 14.35 11.14 7.21
N LYS A 56 14.04 9.90 7.60
CA LYS A 56 12.73 9.26 7.39
C LYS A 56 12.01 9.08 8.72
N ARG A 57 10.68 9.03 8.71
CA ARG A 57 9.87 8.81 9.91
C ARG A 57 10.30 7.52 10.62
N LEU A 58 10.44 7.58 11.94
CA LEU A 58 10.60 6.44 12.82
C LEU A 58 9.31 6.27 13.63
N TYR A 59 8.61 5.16 13.42
CA TYR A 59 7.47 4.79 14.26
C TYR A 59 7.94 4.34 15.63
N ASP A 60 7.13 4.56 16.67
CA ASP A 60 7.44 4.03 18.00
C ASP A 60 7.38 2.51 18.04
N THR A 61 7.76 1.91 19.15
CA THR A 61 7.82 0.45 19.28
C THR A 61 6.45 -0.21 19.07
N ASP A 62 5.37 0.32 19.67
CA ASP A 62 4.03 -0.26 19.58
C ASP A 62 3.49 -0.20 18.14
N SER A 63 3.55 0.98 17.52
CA SER A 63 3.17 1.21 16.13
C SER A 63 4.01 0.38 15.16
N SER A 64 5.31 0.21 15.44
CA SER A 64 6.18 -0.65 14.64
C SER A 64 5.70 -2.10 14.60
N PHE A 65 5.26 -2.65 15.74
CA PHE A 65 4.71 -4.01 15.79
C PHE A 65 3.33 -4.09 15.13
N LYS A 66 2.45 -3.11 15.38
CA LYS A 66 1.12 -3.05 14.74
C LYS A 66 1.20 -2.93 13.23
N ILE A 67 2.09 -2.09 12.69
CA ILE A 67 2.29 -1.94 11.24
C ILE A 67 2.66 -3.29 10.61
N LYS A 68 3.57 -4.05 11.22
CA LYS A 68 3.96 -5.38 10.72
C LYS A 68 2.81 -6.37 10.81
N GLU A 69 2.09 -6.38 11.94
CA GLU A 69 0.95 -7.27 12.15
C GLU A 69 -0.18 -7.00 11.13
N HIS A 70 -0.58 -5.73 10.98
CA HIS A 70 -1.62 -5.34 10.02
C HIS A 70 -1.17 -5.58 8.57
N SER A 71 0.11 -5.34 8.24
CA SER A 71 0.65 -5.69 6.91
C SER A 71 0.49 -7.18 6.61
N ASN A 72 0.86 -8.04 7.57
CA ASN A 72 0.74 -9.50 7.42
C ASN A 72 -0.73 -9.94 7.34
N HIS A 73 -1.62 -9.32 8.13
CA HIS A 73 -3.06 -9.57 8.08
C HIS A 73 -3.61 -9.30 6.68
N TRP A 74 -3.39 -8.10 6.15
CA TRP A 74 -3.86 -7.73 4.81
C TRP A 74 -3.21 -8.56 3.71
N GLN A 75 -1.95 -8.94 3.85
CA GLN A 75 -1.30 -9.85 2.92
C GLN A 75 -2.05 -11.18 2.82
N ASN A 76 -2.47 -11.74 3.96
CA ASN A 76 -3.23 -12.99 4.00
C ASN A 76 -4.64 -12.82 3.42
N GLU A 77 -5.35 -11.75 3.78
CA GLU A 77 -6.69 -11.47 3.24
C GLU A 77 -6.65 -11.29 1.72
N ILE A 78 -5.67 -10.53 1.20
CA ILE A 78 -5.45 -10.34 -0.24
C ILE A 78 -5.19 -11.67 -0.94
N LEU A 79 -4.31 -12.52 -0.38
CA LEU A 79 -4.03 -13.83 -0.97
C LEU A 79 -5.27 -14.71 -1.01
N ASN A 80 -6.05 -14.75 0.06
CA ASN A 80 -7.28 -15.56 0.11
C ASN A 80 -8.32 -15.06 -0.89
N PHE A 81 -8.50 -13.74 -0.99
CA PHE A 81 -9.43 -13.11 -1.91
C PHE A 81 -9.06 -13.37 -3.38
N LEU A 82 -7.77 -13.26 -3.73
CA LEU A 82 -7.27 -13.59 -5.06
C LEU A 82 -7.37 -15.10 -5.38
N LYS A 83 -7.15 -15.99 -4.40
CA LYS A 83 -7.35 -17.45 -4.58
C LYS A 83 -8.80 -17.80 -4.88
N ALA A 84 -9.74 -17.05 -4.33
CA ALA A 84 -11.17 -17.19 -4.60
C ALA A 84 -11.58 -16.68 -6.00
N GLY A 85 -10.64 -16.15 -6.79
CA GLY A 85 -10.91 -15.65 -8.15
C GLY A 85 -11.44 -14.22 -8.20
N LYS A 86 -11.45 -13.51 -7.07
CA LYS A 86 -12.00 -12.17 -6.95
C LYS A 86 -10.99 -11.09 -7.35
N THR A 87 -11.47 -9.85 -7.50
CA THR A 87 -10.70 -8.72 -8.02
C THR A 87 -10.46 -7.66 -6.95
N ILE A 88 -9.21 -7.24 -6.80
CA ILE A 88 -8.79 -6.17 -5.89
C ILE A 88 -8.29 -4.99 -6.71
N PHE A 89 -8.78 -3.80 -6.39
CA PHE A 89 -8.26 -2.53 -6.87
C PHE A 89 -7.35 -1.92 -5.80
N ILE A 90 -6.23 -1.34 -6.20
CA ILE A 90 -5.30 -0.66 -5.31
C ILE A 90 -5.03 0.72 -5.89
N THR A 91 -5.34 1.76 -5.14
CA THR A 91 -4.94 3.11 -5.53
C THR A 91 -3.42 3.26 -5.41
N LEU A 92 -2.80 3.89 -6.40
CA LEU A 92 -1.37 4.19 -6.40
C LEU A 92 -1.05 5.45 -5.59
N ALA A 93 -1.31 5.38 -4.28
CA ALA A 93 -0.94 6.43 -3.32
C ALA A 93 0.59 6.59 -3.21
N GLU A 94 1.06 7.70 -2.62
CA GLU A 94 2.47 7.95 -2.39
C GLU A 94 3.17 6.75 -1.73
N LYS A 95 4.28 6.29 -2.31
CA LYS A 95 5.14 5.30 -1.65
C LYS A 95 6.01 5.99 -0.61
N ILE A 96 5.70 5.74 0.66
CA ILE A 96 6.40 6.31 1.79
C ILE A 96 7.34 5.26 2.37
N ASP A 97 8.63 5.60 2.46
CA ASP A 97 9.62 4.81 3.18
C ASP A 97 9.78 5.33 4.61
N PHE A 98 9.86 4.42 5.57
CA PHE A 98 10.00 4.74 6.99
C PHE A 98 10.77 3.64 7.73
N PHE A 99 11.06 3.88 9.01
CA PHE A 99 11.71 2.92 9.89
C PHE A 99 10.75 2.41 10.96
N VAL A 100 10.91 1.13 11.28
CA VAL A 100 10.18 0.43 12.35
C VAL A 100 11.17 -0.27 13.28
N HIS A 101 10.84 -0.32 14.56
CA HIS A 101 11.60 -1.09 15.56
C HIS A 101 11.52 -2.60 15.27
N THR A 102 12.64 -3.29 15.48
CA THR A 102 12.73 -4.75 15.34
C THR A 102 12.47 -5.50 16.65
N GLY A 103 12.49 -4.78 17.79
CA GLY A 103 12.50 -5.35 19.13
C GLY A 103 13.89 -5.84 19.59
N GLN A 104 14.88 -5.86 18.69
CA GLN A 104 16.25 -6.19 19.05
C GLN A 104 16.98 -4.98 19.62
N LYS A 105 17.81 -5.23 20.64
CA LYS A 105 18.65 -4.21 21.27
C LYS A 105 20.11 -4.61 21.19
N LYS A 106 20.96 -3.66 20.84
CA LYS A 106 22.42 -3.83 20.88
C LYS A 106 22.98 -3.05 22.05
N THR A 107 23.75 -3.73 22.88
CA THR A 107 24.46 -3.11 24.00
C THR A 107 25.92 -2.91 23.61
N SER A 108 26.47 -1.74 23.91
CA SER A 108 27.90 -1.42 23.73
C SER A 108 28.45 -0.73 24.98
N GLY A 109 29.74 -0.91 25.27
CA GLY A 109 30.38 -0.40 26.49
C GLY A 109 30.24 -1.33 27.70
N THR A 110 30.83 -0.94 28.82
CA THR A 110 30.80 -1.70 30.09
C THR A 110 30.47 -0.77 31.27
N GLY A 111 29.79 -1.30 32.29
CA GLY A 111 29.47 -0.59 33.52
C GLY A 111 28.68 0.71 33.28
N ARG A 112 29.16 1.82 33.85
CA ARG A 112 28.48 3.13 33.80
C ARG A 112 28.37 3.73 32.39
N ASN A 113 29.19 3.27 31.43
CA ASN A 113 29.19 3.75 30.04
C ASN A 113 28.45 2.81 29.08
N GLN A 114 27.61 1.92 29.61
CA GLN A 114 26.80 1.01 28.79
C GLN A 114 25.74 1.81 28.01
N LYS A 115 25.78 1.71 26.68
CA LYS A 115 24.79 2.27 25.76
C LYS A 115 23.96 1.16 25.16
N VAL A 116 22.65 1.24 25.32
CA VAL A 116 21.67 0.38 24.65
C VAL A 116 21.16 1.12 23.42
N THR A 117 21.18 0.45 22.27
CA THR A 117 20.72 0.97 20.99
C THR A 117 19.62 0.07 20.46
N ASP A 118 18.43 0.61 20.24
CA ASP A 118 17.36 -0.12 19.58
C ASP A 118 17.68 -0.30 18.09
N ILE A 119 17.44 -1.50 17.58
CA ILE A 119 17.67 -1.83 16.18
C ILE A 119 16.38 -1.57 15.41
N VAL A 120 16.49 -0.75 14.37
CA VAL A 120 15.40 -0.41 13.46
C VAL A 120 15.67 -0.97 12.07
N GLU A 121 14.62 -1.22 11.30
CA GLU A 121 14.71 -1.67 9.92
C GLU A 121 13.87 -0.79 8.98
N SER A 122 14.26 -0.77 7.71
CA SER A 122 13.56 -0.02 6.65
C SER A 122 12.28 -0.74 6.25
N TYR A 123 11.20 0.02 6.07
CA TYR A 123 9.88 -0.47 5.70
C TYR A 123 9.17 0.53 4.76
N HIS A 124 8.02 0.13 4.21
CA HIS A 124 7.19 1.03 3.39
C HIS A 124 5.71 0.65 3.43
N ASN A 125 4.83 1.59 3.12
CA ASN A 125 3.37 1.43 3.18
C ASN A 125 2.82 0.33 2.26
N TYR A 126 3.53 -0.03 1.19
CA TYR A 126 3.15 -1.13 0.28
C TYR A 126 3.49 -2.55 0.77
N LYS A 127 4.05 -2.74 1.98
CA LYS A 127 4.43 -4.07 2.49
C LYS A 127 3.25 -4.99 2.84
N PHE A 128 2.02 -4.47 2.84
CA PHE A 128 0.81 -5.29 2.95
C PHE A 128 0.54 -6.14 1.69
N LEU A 129 1.15 -5.77 0.55
CA LEU A 129 1.02 -6.57 -0.66
C LEU A 129 1.85 -7.85 -0.55
N PRO A 130 1.31 -8.99 -1.03
CA PRO A 130 2.12 -10.18 -1.19
C PRO A 130 3.30 -9.94 -2.14
N ASN A 131 4.35 -10.76 -1.98
CA ASN A 131 5.57 -10.67 -2.79
C ASN A 131 5.31 -11.12 -4.25
N PHE A 132 4.70 -10.24 -5.04
CA PHE A 132 4.49 -10.39 -6.47
C PHE A 132 5.66 -9.80 -7.26
N SER A 133 5.79 -10.11 -8.56
CA SER A 133 6.95 -9.74 -9.36
C SER A 133 6.82 -8.34 -9.97
N PHE A 134 6.48 -7.35 -9.15
CA PHE A 134 6.47 -5.93 -9.51
C PHE A 134 7.04 -5.07 -8.38
N GLU A 135 7.47 -3.86 -8.74
CA GLU A 135 8.00 -2.87 -7.83
C GLU A 135 7.18 -1.59 -7.94
N ILE A 136 6.70 -1.08 -6.81
CA ILE A 136 6.12 0.26 -6.71
C ILE A 136 7.26 1.26 -6.47
N VAL A 137 7.32 2.29 -7.30
CA VAL A 137 8.36 3.32 -7.23
C VAL A 137 7.71 4.69 -7.06
N ALA A 138 8.13 5.43 -6.04
CA ALA A 138 7.68 6.80 -5.81
C ALA A 138 7.97 7.69 -7.03
N SER A 139 7.01 8.54 -7.41
CA SER A 139 7.18 9.54 -8.48
C SER A 139 6.11 10.59 -8.35
N SER A 140 6.44 11.85 -8.64
CA SER A 140 5.44 12.91 -8.76
C SER A 140 5.05 13.21 -10.22
N GLY A 141 3.86 13.79 -10.42
CA GLY A 141 3.40 14.38 -11.68
C GLY A 141 1.87 14.50 -11.78
N SER A 142 1.37 15.01 -12.91
CA SER A 142 -0.07 15.21 -13.13
C SER A 142 -0.60 14.73 -14.49
N LYS A 143 0.28 14.24 -15.37
CA LYS A 143 -0.09 13.85 -16.74
C LYS A 143 -0.21 12.33 -16.86
N ILE A 144 -1.42 11.84 -16.73
CA ILE A 144 -1.81 10.44 -16.89
C ILE A 144 -2.54 10.27 -18.22
N TYR A 145 -2.27 9.18 -18.94
CA TYR A 145 -2.92 8.88 -20.22
C TYR A 145 -3.48 7.47 -20.21
N PRO A 146 -4.80 7.28 -20.45
CA PRO A 146 -5.39 5.96 -20.56
C PRO A 146 -4.85 5.22 -21.78
N CYS A 147 -4.54 3.94 -21.60
CA CYS A 147 -4.03 3.05 -22.66
C CYS A 147 -5.11 2.11 -23.21
N LEU A 148 -6.19 1.89 -22.44
CA LEU A 148 -7.30 1.00 -22.80
C LEU A 148 -8.63 1.74 -22.71
N SER A 149 -9.57 1.36 -23.57
CA SER A 149 -10.95 1.90 -23.56
C SER A 149 -11.67 1.67 -22.23
N LEU A 150 -11.32 0.59 -21.51
CA LEU A 150 -11.89 0.21 -20.22
C LEU A 150 -11.75 1.33 -19.17
N VAL A 151 -10.64 2.07 -19.17
CA VAL A 151 -10.37 3.11 -18.18
C VAL A 151 -10.62 4.53 -18.71
N THR A 152 -10.98 4.66 -19.98
CA THR A 152 -11.18 5.98 -20.61
C THR A 152 -12.31 6.75 -19.93
N ASN A 153 -13.44 6.11 -19.62
CA ASN A 153 -14.57 6.80 -18.99
C ASN A 153 -14.19 7.32 -17.58
N LEU A 154 -13.62 6.45 -16.75
CA LEU A 154 -13.10 6.84 -15.42
C LEU A 154 -12.11 8.00 -15.53
N TYR A 155 -11.16 7.92 -16.46
CA TYR A 155 -10.20 8.98 -16.69
C TYR A 155 -10.88 10.30 -17.07
N GLU A 156 -11.78 10.31 -18.07
CA GLU A 156 -12.43 11.55 -18.49
C GLU A 156 -13.28 12.19 -17.40
N CYS A 157 -13.96 11.38 -16.57
CA CYS A 157 -14.77 11.85 -15.46
C CYS A 157 -13.94 12.39 -14.28
N CYS A 158 -12.72 11.89 -14.08
CA CYS A 158 -11.95 12.15 -12.86
C CYS A 158 -10.56 12.74 -13.09
N LYS A 159 -10.15 13.04 -14.34
CA LYS A 159 -8.80 13.53 -14.69
C LYS A 159 -8.34 14.77 -13.93
N GLU A 160 -9.27 15.62 -13.49
CA GLU A 160 -8.95 16.82 -12.70
C GLU A 160 -8.51 16.49 -11.27
N HIS A 161 -8.83 15.29 -10.78
CA HIS A 161 -8.47 14.78 -9.46
C HIS A 161 -7.34 13.75 -9.51
N PHE A 162 -6.80 13.46 -10.70
CA PHE A 162 -5.76 12.45 -10.88
C PHE A 162 -4.38 13.05 -10.58
N GLU A 163 -3.74 12.54 -9.53
CA GLU A 163 -2.37 12.87 -9.17
C GLU A 163 -1.49 11.63 -9.31
N LEU A 164 -0.27 11.82 -9.82
CA LEU A 164 0.72 10.76 -9.87
C LEU A 164 1.59 10.85 -8.62
N GLU A 165 1.51 9.83 -7.77
CA GLU A 165 2.34 9.69 -6.57
C GLU A 165 3.28 8.47 -6.61
N ALA A 166 2.96 7.47 -7.45
CA ALA A 166 3.79 6.29 -7.68
C ALA A 166 3.58 5.68 -9.08
N TYR A 167 4.54 4.89 -9.55
CA TYR A 167 4.42 4.08 -10.77
C TYR A 167 4.90 2.65 -10.55
N ILE A 168 4.48 1.76 -11.44
CA ILE A 168 4.76 0.32 -11.33
C ILE A 168 5.82 -0.07 -12.35
N LYS A 169 6.90 -0.68 -11.87
CA LYS A 169 7.83 -1.43 -12.70
C LYS A 169 7.51 -2.90 -12.61
N THR A 170 7.38 -3.55 -13.74
CA THR A 170 7.21 -5.00 -13.80
C THR A 170 7.91 -5.56 -15.01
N LYS A 171 8.33 -6.82 -14.92
CA LYS A 171 8.81 -7.63 -16.05
C LYS A 171 7.78 -8.70 -16.43
N GLU A 172 6.62 -8.72 -15.79
CA GLU A 172 5.55 -9.68 -16.06
C GLU A 172 4.96 -9.44 -17.45
N GLU A 173 5.03 -10.45 -18.30
CA GLU A 173 4.52 -10.40 -19.69
C GLU A 173 2.98 -10.40 -19.74
N ASN A 174 2.33 -10.97 -18.72
CA ASN A 174 0.88 -10.97 -18.53
C ASN A 174 0.34 -9.65 -17.97
N ALA A 175 1.20 -8.63 -17.79
CA ALA A 175 0.78 -7.35 -17.29
C ALA A 175 0.16 -6.47 -18.38
N SER A 176 -1.05 -5.99 -18.13
CA SER A 176 -1.78 -5.10 -19.05
C SER A 176 -1.74 -3.67 -18.53
N PRO A 177 -0.93 -2.76 -19.11
CA PRO A 177 -0.89 -1.37 -18.68
C PRO A 177 -2.23 -0.68 -18.92
N LEU A 178 -2.82 -0.12 -17.87
CA LEU A 178 -4.09 0.61 -17.95
C LEU A 178 -3.85 2.08 -18.26
N ASN A 179 -2.84 2.67 -17.60
CA ASN A 179 -2.48 4.08 -17.73
C ASN A 179 -0.96 4.21 -17.86
N LYS A 180 -0.48 5.22 -18.60
CA LYS A 180 0.95 5.54 -18.74
C LYS A 180 1.21 7.04 -18.69
N LYS A 181 2.48 7.43 -18.47
CA LYS A 181 2.94 8.81 -18.74
C LYS A 181 2.91 9.12 -20.25
N LYS A 182 2.94 10.41 -20.60
CA LYS A 182 2.93 10.91 -21.99
C LYS A 182 3.98 10.24 -22.90
N ASN A 183 5.19 10.08 -22.38
CA ASN A 183 6.32 9.46 -23.05
C ASN A 183 6.28 7.91 -23.03
N LYS A 184 5.21 7.31 -22.50
CA LYS A 184 4.93 5.87 -22.45
C LYS A 184 5.98 5.02 -21.71
N ASP A 185 6.83 5.66 -20.89
CA ASP A 185 7.96 5.02 -20.20
C ASP A 185 7.60 4.34 -18.88
N LYS A 186 6.51 4.76 -18.24
CA LYS A 186 6.10 4.33 -16.89
C LYS A 186 4.64 3.89 -16.87
N ASN A 187 4.38 2.75 -16.22
CA ASN A 187 3.03 2.24 -15.98
C ASN A 187 2.44 2.95 -14.76
N LEU A 188 1.38 3.72 -14.97
CA LEU A 188 0.64 4.46 -13.95
C LEU A 188 -0.67 3.76 -13.57
N GLY A 189 -0.88 2.58 -14.11
CA GLY A 189 -1.99 1.68 -13.81
C GLY A 189 -1.71 0.37 -14.51
N LEU A 190 -2.10 -0.74 -13.90
CA LEU A 190 -1.72 -2.08 -14.32
C LEU A 190 -2.78 -3.10 -13.89
N ALA A 191 -3.24 -3.91 -14.83
CA ALA A 191 -4.01 -5.10 -14.52
C ALA A 191 -3.08 -6.33 -14.58
N LEU A 192 -3.08 -7.10 -13.49
CA LEU A 192 -2.32 -8.33 -13.34
C LEU A 192 -3.27 -9.46 -12.98
N LYS A 193 -3.17 -10.59 -13.70
CA LYS A 193 -3.77 -11.83 -13.24
C LYS A 193 -2.85 -12.44 -12.19
N VAL A 194 -3.37 -12.66 -10.99
CA VAL A 194 -2.61 -13.18 -9.85
C VAL A 194 -3.41 -14.31 -9.22
N LEU A 195 -2.80 -15.50 -9.14
CA LEU A 195 -3.50 -16.72 -8.74
C LEU A 195 -4.74 -16.94 -9.65
N ASN A 196 -5.93 -17.01 -9.05
CA ASN A 196 -7.18 -17.18 -9.78
C ASN A 196 -7.88 -15.83 -10.06
N GLY A 197 -7.43 -14.74 -9.43
CA GLY A 197 -8.08 -13.44 -9.43
C GLY A 197 -7.28 -12.36 -10.17
N HIS A 198 -7.67 -11.11 -9.93
CA HIS A 198 -7.04 -9.95 -10.57
C HIS A 198 -6.63 -8.91 -9.55
N LEU A 199 -5.44 -8.37 -9.75
CA LEU A 199 -4.93 -7.20 -9.03
C LEU A 199 -4.87 -6.04 -10.02
N ILE A 200 -5.57 -4.96 -9.69
CA ILE A 200 -5.72 -3.80 -10.55
C ILE A 200 -5.18 -2.57 -9.82
N PHE A 201 -4.30 -1.83 -10.49
CA PHE A 201 -3.76 -0.56 -10.04
C PHE A 201 -4.16 0.58 -11.00
#